data_AF-A0A383RSV8-F1
#
_entry.id   AF-A0A383RSV8-F1
#
_cell.length_a   1.000
_cell.length_b   1.000
_cell.length_c   1.000
_cell.angle_alpha   90.00
_cell.angle_beta   90.00
_cell.angle_gamma   90.00
#
_symmetry.space_group_name_H-M   'P 1'
#
loop_
_entity.id
_entity.type
_entity.pdbx_description
1 polymer ?
#
loop_
_entity_poly.entity_id
_entity_poly.type
_entity_poly.pdbx_seq_one_letter_code
_entity_poly.pdbx_strand_id
1 'polypeptide(L)'
;MAFTIAKKPELDINGERWVEFAPGAEILVASIANPIYKSHQALINRHLASINQQAGVGTAEFSVGAIPDVQLETDDDLFVELAAKHLIKDWRGVDVEENPGQPAPYSPELCVALINQMASVYFLALRTATDIARRVEEKAKATAEKQ
;
A
#
# COMPACT_ATOMS: atom_id res chain seq x y z
N MET A 1 -32.72 8.32 2.30
CA MET A 1 -31.29 8.34 2.67
C MET A 1 -30.64 9.50 1.95
N ALA A 2 -30.15 10.50 2.69
CA ALA A 2 -29.45 11.64 2.12
C ALA A 2 -27.97 11.27 1.98
N PHE A 3 -27.43 11.36 0.77
CA PHE A 3 -26.00 11.23 0.51
C PHE A 3 -25.35 12.59 0.75
N THR A 4 -24.62 12.73 1.86
CA THR A 4 -23.81 13.92 2.12
C THR A 4 -22.54 13.82 1.27
N ILE A 5 -22.33 14.77 0.37
CA ILE A 5 -21.07 14.91 -0.39
C ILE A 5 -19.97 15.20 0.64
N ALA A 6 -19.08 14.23 0.85
CA ALA A 6 -17.96 14.40 1.77
C ALA A 6 -17.11 15.60 1.33
N LYS A 7 -16.95 16.57 2.25
CA LYS A 7 -16.03 17.70 2.11
C LYS A 7 -14.64 17.15 1.75
N LYS A 8 -13.99 17.73 0.74
CA LYS A 8 -12.62 17.36 0.31
C LYS A 8 -11.75 17.30 1.60
N PRO A 9 -11.21 16.13 2.01
CA PRO A 9 -10.51 16.01 3.29
C PRO A 9 -9.34 16.98 3.37
N GLU A 10 -9.07 17.43 4.59
CA GLU A 10 -8.09 18.47 4.93
C GLU A 10 -6.70 18.20 4.33
N LEU A 11 -5.94 19.29 4.16
CA LEU A 11 -4.68 19.34 3.43
C LEU A 11 -3.75 18.17 3.80
N ASP A 12 -3.32 17.42 2.78
CA ASP A 12 -2.16 16.54 2.86
C ASP A 12 -0.90 17.42 2.95
N ILE A 13 -0.68 18.09 4.09
CA ILE A 13 0.35 19.14 4.27
C ILE A 13 1.75 18.57 3.96
N ASN A 14 1.98 17.29 4.29
CA ASN A 14 3.26 16.61 4.08
C ASN A 14 3.20 15.48 3.04
N GLY A 15 2.10 15.36 2.28
CA GLY A 15 1.90 14.20 1.39
C GLY A 15 1.66 12.88 2.15
N GLU A 16 1.19 12.99 3.38
CA GLU A 16 0.80 11.90 4.28
C GLU A 16 -0.56 12.18 4.89
N ARG A 17 -1.31 11.14 5.22
CA ARG A 17 -2.66 11.23 5.78
C ARG A 17 -2.94 10.12 6.80
N TRP A 18 -3.43 10.49 7.97
CA TRP A 18 -4.03 9.54 8.92
C TRP A 18 -5.40 9.08 8.41
N VAL A 19 -5.62 7.77 8.39
CA VAL A 19 -6.88 7.17 7.95
C VAL A 19 -7.31 6.10 8.92
N GLU A 20 -8.54 6.23 9.39
CA GLU A 20 -9.18 5.24 10.26
C GLU A 20 -9.56 3.99 9.45
N PHE A 21 -9.16 2.82 9.96
CA PHE A 21 -9.48 1.53 9.34
C PHE A 21 -10.43 0.70 10.22
N ALA A 22 -10.48 0.98 11.52
CA ALA A 22 -11.42 0.42 12.48
C ALA A 22 -11.68 1.47 13.59
N PRO A 23 -12.80 1.39 14.33
CA PRO A 23 -13.12 2.35 15.38
C PRO A 23 -11.98 2.53 16.38
N GLY A 24 -11.37 3.71 16.40
CA GLY A 24 -10.26 4.03 17.30
C GLY A 24 -8.88 3.52 16.84
N ALA A 25 -8.76 3.01 15.61
CA ALA A 25 -7.51 2.56 15.02
C ALA A 25 -7.24 3.22 13.66
N GLU A 26 -6.06 3.82 13.52
CA GLU A 26 -5.67 4.61 12.36
C GLU A 26 -4.31 4.18 11.83
N ILE A 27 -4.11 4.34 10.51
CA ILE A 27 -2.81 4.21 9.86
C ILE A 27 -2.39 5.54 9.24
N LEU A 28 -1.10 5.87 9.31
CA LEU A 28 -0.51 7.00 8.61
C LEU A 28 -0.04 6.53 7.23
N VAL A 29 -0.65 7.06 6.19
CA VAL A 29 -0.41 6.65 4.81
C VAL A 29 0.32 7.74 4.04
N ALA A 30 1.43 7.40 3.40
CA ALA A 30 2.20 8.23 2.50
C ALA A 30 1.75 8.07 1.04
N SER A 31 2.11 9.05 0.21
CA SER A 31 1.80 9.05 -1.22
C SER A 31 2.46 7.91 -2.01
N ILE A 32 1.71 7.34 -2.97
CA ILE A 32 2.26 6.38 -3.95
C ILE A 32 3.24 7.04 -4.93
N ALA A 33 3.27 8.38 -4.98
CA ALA A 33 4.25 9.13 -5.74
C ALA A 33 5.66 9.12 -5.12
N ASN A 34 5.83 8.53 -3.94
CA ASN A 34 7.14 8.41 -3.28
C ASN A 34 8.17 7.73 -4.22
N PRO A 35 9.32 8.38 -4.51
CA PRO A 35 10.33 7.83 -5.40
C PRO A 35 10.87 6.46 -4.99
N ILE A 36 11.02 6.22 -3.68
CA ILE A 36 11.53 4.96 -3.14
C ILE A 36 10.50 3.85 -3.38
N TYR A 37 9.23 4.12 -3.07
CA TYR A 37 8.14 3.18 -3.33
C TYR A 37 8.07 2.80 -4.81
N LYS A 38 8.07 3.79 -5.72
CA LYS A 38 8.03 3.57 -7.17
C LYS A 38 9.22 2.74 -7.66
N SER A 39 10.41 3.04 -7.17
CA SER A 39 11.63 2.32 -7.53
C SER A 39 11.54 0.84 -7.14
N HIS A 40 11.19 0.55 -5.88
CA HIS A 40 11.08 -0.81 -5.39
C HIS A 40 9.90 -1.57 -6.03
N GLN A 41 8.77 -0.90 -6.28
CA GLN A 41 7.65 -1.48 -7.03
C GLN A 41 8.08 -1.90 -8.44
N ALA A 42 8.88 -1.08 -9.13
CA ALA A 42 9.40 -1.42 -10.45
C ALA A 42 10.36 -2.62 -10.42
N LEU A 43 11.14 -2.79 -9.34
CA LEU A 43 11.99 -3.96 -9.15
C LEU A 43 11.16 -5.24 -8.98
N ILE A 44 10.14 -5.20 -8.13
CA ILE A 44 9.20 -6.34 -7.94
C ILE A 44 8.55 -6.70 -9.27
N ASN A 45 7.98 -5.73 -9.99
CA ASN A 45 7.36 -5.97 -11.30
C ASN A 45 8.33 -6.58 -12.32
N ARG A 46 9.60 -6.16 -12.35
CA ARG A 46 10.62 -6.75 -13.24
C ARG A 46 10.95 -8.19 -12.85
N HIS A 47 11.03 -8.46 -11.56
CA HIS A 47 11.25 -9.81 -11.04
C HIS A 47 10.11 -10.75 -11.46
N LEU A 48 8.86 -10.33 -11.22
CA LEU A 48 7.67 -11.09 -11.63
C LEU A 48 7.58 -11.28 -13.15
N ALA A 49 7.92 -10.24 -13.94
CA ALA A 49 7.98 -10.36 -15.39
C ALA A 49 8.99 -11.41 -15.86
N SER A 50 10.16 -11.49 -15.21
CA SER A 50 11.16 -12.50 -15.50
C SER A 50 10.67 -13.91 -15.18
N ILE A 51 9.99 -14.10 -14.05
CA ILE A 51 9.39 -15.40 -13.67
C ILE A 51 8.32 -15.80 -14.69
N ASN A 52 7.42 -14.88 -15.02
CA ASN A 52 6.36 -15.12 -16.01
C ASN A 52 6.93 -15.50 -17.39
N GLN A 53 8.03 -14.87 -17.81
CA GLN A 53 8.71 -15.22 -19.04
C GLN A 53 9.32 -16.63 -19.00
N GLN A 54 9.96 -17.01 -17.89
CA GLN A 54 10.54 -18.35 -17.72
C GLN A 54 9.47 -19.45 -17.70
N ALA A 55 8.31 -19.15 -17.10
CA ALA A 55 7.17 -20.05 -17.08
C ALA A 55 6.41 -20.10 -18.43
N GLY A 56 6.76 -19.24 -19.40
CA GLY A 56 6.06 -19.16 -20.69
C GLY A 56 4.63 -18.64 -20.59
N VAL A 57 4.29 -17.89 -19.53
CA VAL A 57 2.94 -17.32 -19.32
C VAL A 57 2.51 -16.51 -20.55
N GLY A 58 1.32 -16.80 -21.07
CA GLY A 58 0.79 -16.16 -22.28
C GLY A 58 1.22 -16.80 -23.60
N THR A 59 1.95 -17.92 -23.56
CA THR A 59 2.28 -18.74 -24.74
C THR A 59 1.51 -20.06 -24.74
N ALA A 60 1.53 -20.79 -25.87
CA ALA A 60 0.93 -22.11 -25.99
C ALA A 60 1.65 -23.19 -25.16
N GLU A 61 2.86 -22.90 -24.69
CA GLU A 61 3.71 -23.81 -23.91
C GLU A 61 3.50 -23.65 -22.39
N PHE A 62 2.68 -22.68 -21.98
CA PHE A 62 2.37 -22.45 -20.56
C PHE A 62 1.68 -23.66 -19.94
N SER A 63 2.21 -24.12 -18.81
CA SER A 63 1.58 -25.14 -17.98
C SER A 63 1.73 -24.77 -16.50
N VAL A 64 0.63 -24.85 -15.75
CA VAL A 64 0.63 -24.58 -14.31
C VAL A 64 1.58 -25.51 -13.55
N GLY A 65 1.77 -26.74 -14.03
CA GLY A 65 2.70 -27.71 -13.43
C GLY A 65 4.17 -27.52 -13.82
N ALA A 66 4.47 -26.60 -14.74
CA ALA A 66 5.84 -26.23 -15.10
C ALA A 66 6.37 -25.05 -14.27
N ILE A 67 5.52 -24.47 -13.41
CA ILE A 67 5.92 -23.43 -12.47
C ILE A 67 6.74 -24.10 -11.35
N PRO A 68 8.00 -23.68 -11.11
CA PRO A 68 8.79 -24.22 -10.02
C PRO A 68 8.08 -23.98 -8.67
N ASP A 69 7.95 -25.04 -7.86
CA ASP A 69 7.33 -25.04 -6.51
C ASP A 69 8.00 -24.03 -5.53
N VAL A 70 9.14 -23.46 -5.91
CA VAL A 70 10.04 -22.64 -5.08
C VAL A 70 9.77 -21.12 -5.21
N GLN A 71 8.93 -20.65 -6.15
CA GLN A 71 8.76 -19.21 -6.44
C GLN A 71 7.34 -18.66 -6.26
N LEU A 72 6.45 -19.39 -5.60
CA LEU A 72 5.20 -18.84 -5.08
C LEU A 72 5.44 -18.21 -3.69
N GLU A 73 6.56 -17.50 -3.47
CA GLU A 73 6.51 -16.38 -2.53
C GLU A 73 5.49 -15.43 -3.17
N THR A 74 4.27 -15.54 -2.68
CA THR A 74 3.04 -15.05 -3.28
C THR A 74 3.29 -13.60 -3.69
N ASP A 75 3.10 -13.23 -4.96
CA ASP A 75 3.31 -11.85 -5.46
C ASP A 75 2.77 -10.78 -4.50
N ASP A 76 1.67 -11.12 -3.83
CA ASP A 76 1.02 -10.35 -2.78
C ASP A 76 1.94 -10.04 -1.59
N ASP A 77 2.74 -10.98 -1.10
CA ASP A 77 3.68 -10.79 0.02
C ASP A 77 4.72 -9.69 -0.29
N LEU A 78 5.28 -9.71 -1.52
CA LEU A 78 6.23 -8.68 -1.95
C LEU A 78 5.60 -7.28 -1.96
N PHE A 79 4.36 -7.16 -2.42
CA PHE A 79 3.65 -5.88 -2.45
C PHE A 79 3.15 -5.44 -1.07
N VAL A 80 2.74 -6.38 -0.22
CA VAL A 80 2.34 -6.12 1.17
C VAL A 80 3.54 -5.63 1.97
N GLU A 81 4.70 -6.28 1.85
CA GLU A 81 5.95 -5.80 2.45
C GLU A 81 6.35 -4.41 1.93
N LEU A 82 6.23 -4.18 0.63
CA LEU A 82 6.52 -2.89 0.03
C LEU A 82 5.64 -1.78 0.62
N ALA A 83 4.34 -2.06 0.77
CA ALA A 83 3.39 -1.12 1.36
C ALA A 83 3.70 -0.87 2.84
N ALA A 84 4.00 -1.91 3.63
CA ALA A 84 4.40 -1.77 5.02
C ALA A 84 5.72 -0.99 5.18
N LYS A 85 6.69 -1.13 4.27
CA LYS A 85 7.97 -0.41 4.34
C LYS A 85 7.85 1.06 3.92
N HIS A 86 6.97 1.36 2.96
CA HIS A 86 7.04 2.64 2.25
C HIS A 86 5.74 3.44 2.14
N LEU A 87 4.57 2.80 2.23
CA LEU A 87 3.28 3.49 2.20
C LEU A 87 2.71 3.71 3.60
N ILE A 88 2.69 2.68 4.44
CA ILE A 88 2.25 2.81 5.82
C ILE A 88 3.48 3.24 6.63
N LYS A 89 3.36 4.35 7.36
CA LYS A 89 4.48 4.99 8.06
C LYS A 89 4.40 4.85 9.56
N ASP A 90 3.18 4.78 10.07
CA ASP A 90 2.89 4.72 11.49
C ASP A 90 1.44 4.24 11.69
N TRP A 91 1.06 3.95 12.93
CA TRP A 91 -0.30 3.58 13.29
C TRP A 91 -0.69 4.05 14.70
N ARG A 92 -1.97 3.96 15.01
CA ARG A 92 -2.54 4.21 16.34
C ARG A 92 -3.64 3.18 16.62
N GLY A 93 -3.83 2.84 17.89
CA GLY A 93 -4.88 1.91 18.32
C GLY A 93 -4.64 0.46 17.86
N VAL A 94 -3.37 0.08 17.65
CA VAL A 94 -2.94 -1.29 17.35
C VAL A 94 -2.14 -1.79 18.54
N ASP A 95 -2.57 -2.91 19.11
CA ASP A 95 -1.90 -3.61 20.20
C ASP A 95 -1.49 -5.00 19.72
N VAL A 96 -0.54 -5.62 20.43
CA VAL A 96 -0.12 -7.01 20.17
C VAL A 96 -0.65 -7.94 21.26
N GLU A 97 -0.87 -9.21 20.93
CA GLU A 97 -1.45 -10.20 21.85
C GLU A 97 -0.60 -10.38 23.11
N GLU A 98 0.72 -10.21 23.01
CA GLU A 98 1.64 -10.31 24.13
C GLU A 98 1.44 -9.20 25.18
N ASN A 99 0.90 -8.04 24.79
CA ASN A 99 0.67 -6.89 25.66
C ASN A 99 -0.65 -6.18 25.33
N PRO A 100 -1.81 -6.79 25.66
CA PRO A 100 -3.11 -6.22 25.32
C PRO A 100 -3.34 -4.89 26.06
N GLY A 101 -3.87 -3.88 25.37
CA GLY A 101 -4.15 -2.56 25.91
C GLY A 101 -2.96 -1.61 25.92
N GLN A 102 -1.79 -2.03 25.45
CA GLN A 102 -0.62 -1.18 25.25
C GLN A 102 -0.38 -0.97 23.76
N PRO A 103 -0.39 0.30 23.28
CA PRO A 103 -0.11 0.60 21.88
C PRO A 103 1.24 0.03 21.45
N ALA A 104 1.21 -0.86 20.47
CA ALA A 104 2.40 -1.44 19.89
C ALA A 104 3.11 -0.38 19.02
N PRO A 105 4.44 -0.23 19.13
CA PRO A 105 5.17 0.65 18.23
C PRO A 105 5.07 0.13 16.79
N TYR A 106 4.99 1.05 15.84
CA TYR A 106 4.98 0.70 14.43
C TYR A 106 6.23 -0.07 14.04
N SER A 107 6.05 -1.17 13.31
CA SER A 107 7.11 -1.83 12.56
C SER A 107 6.54 -2.42 11.28
N PRO A 108 7.33 -2.49 10.19
CA PRO A 108 6.88 -3.12 8.96
C PRO A 108 6.42 -4.57 9.18
N GLU A 109 7.10 -5.32 10.04
CA GLU A 109 6.80 -6.72 10.32
C GLU A 109 5.42 -6.87 10.98
N LEU A 110 5.11 -6.05 11.99
CA LEU A 110 3.78 -6.07 12.61
C LEU A 110 2.71 -5.51 11.65
N CYS A 111 3.07 -4.59 10.75
CA CYS A 111 2.17 -4.10 9.71
C CYS A 111 1.79 -5.18 8.69
N VAL A 112 2.74 -6.01 8.28
CA VAL A 112 2.47 -7.19 7.45
C VAL A 112 1.53 -8.15 8.18
N ALA A 113 1.78 -8.43 9.47
CA ALA A 113 0.89 -9.27 10.28
C ALA A 113 -0.54 -8.70 10.36
N LEU A 114 -0.68 -7.38 10.55
CA LEU A 114 -1.98 -6.70 10.54
C LEU A 114 -2.69 -6.84 9.19
N ILE A 115 -1.98 -6.67 8.07
CA ILE A 115 -2.54 -6.81 6.73
C ILE A 115 -2.99 -8.26 6.47
N ASN A 116 -2.21 -9.24 6.92
CA ASN A 116 -2.56 -10.65 6.79
C ASN A 116 -3.81 -11.02 7.59
N GLN A 117 -4.02 -10.39 8.75
CA GLN A 117 -5.25 -10.53 9.53
C GLN A 117 -6.42 -9.77 8.91
N MET A 118 -6.15 -8.60 8.33
CA MET A 118 -7.16 -7.70 7.79
C MET A 118 -6.71 -7.04 6.47
N ALA A 119 -6.95 -7.75 5.37
CA ALA A 119 -6.54 -7.33 4.03
C ALA A 119 -7.12 -5.96 3.60
N SER A 120 -8.24 -5.52 4.20
CA SER A 120 -8.83 -4.21 3.93
C SER A 120 -7.88 -3.05 4.26
N VAL A 121 -6.96 -3.22 5.22
CA VAL A 121 -5.93 -2.22 5.57
C VAL A 121 -5.04 -1.92 4.37
N TYR A 122 -4.61 -2.95 3.64
CA TYR A 122 -3.76 -2.79 2.46
C TYR A 122 -4.48 -2.01 1.35
N PHE A 123 -5.71 -2.39 1.02
CA PHE A 123 -6.48 -1.69 -0.02
C PHE A 123 -6.83 -0.25 0.37
N LEU A 124 -7.10 0.00 1.66
CA LEU A 124 -7.30 1.35 2.19
C LEU A 124 -6.05 2.21 2.04
N ALA A 125 -4.88 1.66 2.37
CA ALA A 125 -3.60 2.33 2.20
C ALA A 125 -3.34 2.66 0.72
N LEU A 126 -3.51 1.71 -0.20
CA LEU A 126 -3.33 1.94 -1.64
C LEU A 126 -4.25 3.03 -2.19
N ARG A 127 -5.55 2.98 -1.85
CA ARG A 127 -6.53 3.98 -2.28
C ARG A 127 -6.16 5.37 -1.77
N THR A 128 -5.76 5.45 -0.50
CA THR A 128 -5.37 6.70 0.13
C THR A 128 -4.10 7.26 -0.50
N ALA A 129 -3.07 6.43 -0.64
CA ALA A 129 -1.79 6.79 -1.24
C ALA A 129 -1.97 7.33 -2.68
N THR A 130 -2.89 6.76 -3.44
CA THR A 130 -3.26 7.21 -4.78
C THR A 130 -4.00 8.55 -4.76
N ASP A 131 -4.96 8.74 -3.84
CA ASP A 131 -5.67 10.01 -3.70
C ASP A 131 -4.72 11.15 -3.30
N ILE A 132 -3.76 10.89 -2.41
CA ILE A 132 -2.71 11.86 -2.05
C ILE A 132 -1.90 12.25 -3.29
N ALA A 133 -1.39 11.28 -4.05
CA ALA A 133 -0.61 11.54 -5.26
C ALA A 133 -1.38 12.39 -6.28
N ARG A 134 -2.64 12.02 -6.56
CA ARG A 134 -3.49 12.77 -7.49
C ARG A 134 -3.69 14.22 -7.05
N ARG A 135 -3.89 14.47 -5.76
CA ARG A 135 -4.05 15.84 -5.24
C ARG A 135 -2.79 16.68 -5.34
N VAL A 136 -1.63 16.07 -5.16
CA VAL A 136 -0.34 16.75 -5.36
C VAL A 136 -0.20 17.17 -6.82
N GLU A 137 -0.54 16.28 -7.77
CA GLU A 137 -0.54 16.60 -9.20
C GLU A 137 -1.56 17.69 -9.57
N GLU A 138 -2.80 17.62 -9.05
CA GLU A 138 -3.82 18.66 -9.26
C GLU A 138 -3.35 20.04 -8.78
N LYS A 139 -2.71 20.11 -7.60
CA LYS A 139 -2.15 21.36 -7.07
C LYS A 139 -1.03 21.91 -7.96
N ALA A 140 -0.10 21.05 -8.40
CA ALA A 140 1.00 21.46 -9.27
C ALA A 140 0.48 22.06 -10.59
N LYS A 141 -0.55 21.44 -11.20
CA LYS A 141 -1.20 21.95 -12.42
C LYS A 141 -1.89 23.30 -12.18
N ALA A 142 -2.68 23.42 -11.11
CA ALA A 142 -3.38 24.65 -10.78
C ALA A 142 -2.44 25.84 -10.46
N THR A 143 -1.23 25.57 -9.95
CA THR A 143 -0.20 26.60 -9.77
C THR A 143 0.46 26.99 -11.09
N ALA A 144 0.71 26.03 -11.99
CA ALA A 144 1.29 26.28 -13.30
C ALA A 144 0.34 27.06 -14.24
N GLU A 145 -0.97 26.82 -14.17
CA GLU A 145 -1.98 27.55 -14.96
C GLU A 145 -2.22 29.00 -14.50
N LYS A 146 -1.74 29.35 -13.30
CA LYS A 146 -1.83 30.71 -12.74
C LYS A 146 -0.58 31.57 -12.99
N GLN A 147 0.46 30.99 -13.58
CA GLN A 147 1.68 31.69 -14.01
C GLN A 147 1.60 32.04 -15.49
#